data_AF-A0A7W1YGU1-F1
#
_entry.id   AF-A0A7W1YGU1-F1
#
_cell.length_a   1.000
_cell.length_b   1.000
_cell.length_c   1.000
_cell.angle_alpha   90.00
_cell.angle_beta   90.00
_cell.angle_gamma   90.00
#
_symmetry.space_group_name_H-M   'P 1'
#
loop_
_entity.id
_entity.type
_entity.pdbx_description
1 polymer ?
#
loop_
_entity_poly.entity_id
_entity_poly.type
_entity_poly.pdbx_seq_one_letter_code
_entity_poly.pdbx_strand_id
1 'polypeptide(L)'
;MKKRFYGFLLFILFFSTSIHIPVSAATTSPTTSDESANDFIEMFEIDNYTAANPYILVTGNTATIMFTTDDKAKVSIRSGSIYVKTTDYTRDQELAINQLETTNHLILTVTTKAGVSTSYPITIKTAPKSKHKVVPRITETSLSSSRRTDS
;
A
#
# COMPACT_ATOMS: atom_id res chain seq x y z
N MET A 1 54.89 -30.41 -2.96
CA MET A 1 53.94 -29.31 -3.28
C MET A 1 52.50 -29.54 -2.76
N LYS A 2 52.26 -30.28 -1.66
CA LYS A 2 50.87 -30.54 -1.17
C LYS A 2 50.39 -29.61 -0.05
N LYS A 3 51.30 -28.99 0.73
CA LYS A 3 50.94 -28.12 1.87
C LYS A 3 50.33 -26.77 1.47
N ARG A 4 50.64 -26.26 0.26
CA ARG A 4 50.07 -25.00 -0.26
C ARG A 4 48.67 -25.15 -0.85
N PHE A 5 48.26 -26.39 -1.18
CA PHE A 5 46.95 -26.67 -1.75
C PHE A 5 45.85 -26.67 -0.69
N TYR A 6 46.14 -27.19 0.51
CA TYR A 6 45.20 -27.18 1.63
C TYR A 6 44.86 -25.78 2.14
N GLY A 7 45.81 -24.85 2.12
CA GLY A 7 45.54 -23.45 2.50
C GLY A 7 44.58 -22.75 1.52
N PHE A 8 44.72 -23.03 0.22
CA PHE A 8 43.84 -22.47 -0.80
C PHE A 8 42.44 -23.11 -0.77
N LEU A 9 42.36 -24.42 -0.49
CA LEU A 9 41.09 -25.12 -0.30
C LEU A 9 40.31 -24.58 0.91
N LEU A 10 41.00 -24.28 2.01
CA LEU A 10 40.36 -23.75 3.22
C LEU A 10 39.82 -22.33 2.99
N PHE A 11 40.54 -21.50 2.22
CA PHE A 11 40.10 -20.14 1.88
C PHE A 11 38.82 -20.14 1.04
N ILE A 12 38.70 -21.03 0.06
CA ILE A 12 37.48 -21.15 -0.76
C ILE A 12 36.28 -21.62 0.07
N LEU A 13 36.50 -22.50 1.06
CA LEU A 13 35.43 -23.02 1.93
C LEU A 13 34.80 -21.92 2.82
N PHE A 14 35.58 -20.92 3.23
CA PHE A 14 35.05 -19.78 3.99
C PHE A 14 34.23 -18.81 3.14
N PHE A 15 34.43 -18.75 1.82
CA PHE A 15 33.64 -17.88 0.93
C PHE A 15 32.38 -18.55 0.35
N SER A 16 32.18 -19.85 0.53
CA SER A 16 31.04 -20.57 -0.07
C SER A 16 29.79 -20.68 0.81
N THR A 17 29.77 -20.06 2.00
CA THR A 17 28.65 -20.21 2.95
C THR A 17 28.01 -18.89 3.36
N SER A 18 27.88 -17.95 2.41
CA SER A 18 26.79 -16.96 2.47
C SER A 18 25.69 -17.41 1.52
N ILE A 19 25.06 -18.54 1.84
CA ILE A 19 23.73 -18.82 1.31
C ILE A 19 22.84 -17.80 1.98
N HIS A 20 22.65 -16.67 1.28
CA HIS A 20 21.59 -15.72 1.55
C HIS A 20 20.29 -16.50 1.30
N ILE A 21 19.81 -17.21 2.32
CA ILE A 21 18.45 -17.72 2.32
C ILE A 21 17.61 -16.45 2.20
N PRO A 22 16.82 -16.26 1.12
CA PRO A 22 15.79 -15.25 1.18
C PRO A 22 14.91 -15.68 2.35
N VAL A 23 14.97 -14.95 3.46
CA VAL A 23 13.91 -14.99 4.46
C VAL A 23 12.65 -14.81 3.64
N SER A 24 11.91 -15.89 3.52
CA SER A 24 10.59 -15.87 2.91
C SER A 24 9.87 -14.82 3.73
N ALA A 25 9.69 -13.63 3.16
CA ALA A 25 8.89 -12.59 3.76
C ALA A 25 7.58 -13.28 4.04
N ALA A 26 7.28 -13.50 5.32
CA ALA A 26 5.97 -13.96 5.71
C ALA A 26 5.02 -12.98 5.03
N THR A 27 4.26 -13.47 4.06
CA THR A 27 3.18 -12.74 3.41
C THR A 27 2.10 -12.60 4.47
N THR A 28 2.35 -11.77 5.48
CA THR A 28 1.31 -11.15 6.28
C THR A 28 0.59 -10.27 5.30
N SER A 29 -0.54 -10.79 4.81
CA SER A 29 -1.44 -10.02 3.99
C SER A 29 -1.79 -8.76 4.79
N PRO A 30 -1.76 -7.56 4.18
CA PRO A 30 -2.16 -6.36 4.89
C PRO A 30 -3.59 -6.56 5.41
N THR A 31 -3.80 -6.25 6.69
CA THR A 31 -5.14 -6.27 7.29
C THR A 31 -5.98 -5.21 6.57
N THR A 32 -6.94 -5.66 5.77
CA THR A 32 -7.95 -4.80 5.16
C THR A 32 -9.20 -4.87 6.04
N SER A 33 -9.47 -3.82 6.81
CA SER A 33 -10.66 -3.75 7.67
C SER A 33 -11.84 -3.18 6.91
N ASP A 34 -12.97 -3.91 6.91
CA ASP A 34 -14.30 -3.41 6.55
C ASP A 34 -14.98 -2.99 7.86
N GLU A 35 -14.99 -1.68 8.10
CA GLU A 35 -15.69 -0.91 9.16
C GLU A 35 -16.48 -1.72 10.21
N SER A 36 -15.80 -2.18 11.26
CA SER A 36 -16.43 -2.70 12.49
C SER A 36 -15.88 -1.99 13.73
N ALA A 37 -16.66 -1.88 14.80
CA ALA A 37 -16.31 -1.09 16.00
C ALA A 37 -15.02 -1.53 16.72
N ASN A 38 -14.50 -2.73 16.46
CA ASN A 38 -13.21 -3.21 16.96
C ASN A 38 -12.01 -2.65 16.18
N ASP A 39 -12.20 -2.26 14.90
CA ASP A 39 -11.14 -1.70 14.05
C ASP A 39 -10.71 -0.29 14.52
N PHE A 40 -11.53 0.38 15.32
CA PHE A 40 -11.21 1.68 15.91
C PHE A 40 -10.18 1.60 17.03
N ILE A 41 -10.07 0.47 17.76
CA ILE A 41 -9.09 0.32 18.85
C ILE A 41 -7.70 0.06 18.27
N GLU A 42 -7.61 -0.74 17.20
CA GLU A 42 -6.35 -0.98 16.47
C GLU A 42 -5.79 0.29 15.81
N MET A 43 -6.66 1.24 15.46
CA MET A 43 -6.28 2.54 14.90
C MET A 43 -5.38 3.40 15.82
N PHE A 44 -5.33 3.10 17.12
CA PHE A 44 -4.50 3.81 18.10
C PHE A 44 -3.17 3.11 18.41
N GLU A 45 -2.91 1.92 17.86
CA GLU A 45 -1.67 1.17 18.03
C GLU A 45 -0.80 1.23 16.77
N ILE A 46 -0.52 2.44 16.27
CA ILE A 46 0.34 2.65 15.09
C ILE A 46 1.71 1.95 15.24
N ASP A 47 2.18 1.82 16.49
CA ASP A 47 3.43 1.14 16.86
C ASP A 47 3.51 -0.34 16.41
N ASN A 48 2.37 -1.00 16.18
CA ASN A 48 2.34 -2.40 15.72
C ASN A 48 2.46 -2.54 14.20
N TYR A 49 2.30 -1.44 13.44
CA TYR A 49 2.37 -1.47 11.99
C TYR A 49 3.76 -1.09 11.50
N THR A 50 4.36 -1.97 10.71
CA THR A 50 5.70 -1.78 10.17
C THR A 50 5.64 -1.58 8.66
N ALA A 51 6.72 -1.15 8.03
CA ALA A 51 6.80 -1.06 6.57
C ALA A 51 6.53 -2.40 5.85
N ALA A 52 6.77 -3.53 6.52
CA ALA A 52 6.48 -4.86 6.01
C ALA A 52 5.01 -5.27 6.15
N ASN A 53 4.31 -4.73 7.15
CA ASN A 53 2.90 -4.97 7.41
C ASN A 53 2.22 -3.65 7.84
N PRO A 54 1.97 -2.73 6.89
CA PRO A 54 1.38 -1.44 7.21
C PRO A 54 -0.13 -1.58 7.41
N TYR A 55 -0.71 -0.65 8.15
CA TYR A 55 -2.16 -0.44 8.17
C TYR A 55 -2.58 0.26 6.87
N ILE A 56 -3.64 -0.25 6.23
CA ILE A 56 -4.14 0.28 4.95
C ILE A 56 -5.65 0.50 5.07
N LEU A 57 -6.04 1.76 5.17
CA LEU A 57 -7.44 2.17 5.10
C LEU A 57 -7.81 2.46 3.65
N VAL A 58 -8.81 1.76 3.11
CA VAL A 58 -9.27 1.95 1.72
C VAL A 58 -10.62 2.66 1.73
N THR A 59 -10.73 3.77 0.99
CA THR A 59 -11.99 4.51 0.85
C THR A 59 -12.23 4.84 -0.62
N GLY A 60 -13.16 4.12 -1.24
CA GLY A 60 -13.46 4.25 -2.67
C GLY A 60 -12.23 3.93 -3.54
N ASN A 61 -11.75 4.92 -4.29
CA ASN A 61 -10.56 4.82 -5.15
C ASN A 61 -9.30 5.45 -4.51
N THR A 62 -9.32 5.61 -3.19
CA THR A 62 -8.20 6.15 -2.41
C THR A 62 -7.82 5.18 -1.29
N ALA A 63 -6.56 5.25 -0.84
CA ALA A 63 -6.12 4.53 0.34
C ALA A 63 -5.14 5.36 1.15
N THR A 64 -5.19 5.22 2.47
CA THR A 64 -4.21 5.78 3.41
C THR A 64 -3.38 4.63 3.97
N ILE A 65 -2.07 4.72 3.84
CA ILE A 65 -1.12 3.74 4.36
C ILE A 65 -0.42 4.35 5.57
N MET A 66 -0.48 3.65 6.71
CA MET A 66 0.11 4.09 7.99
C MET A 66 1.05 3.01 8.55
N PHE A 67 2.24 3.43 8.97
CA PHE A 67 3.21 2.55 9.64
C PHE A 67 4.31 3.37 10.33
N THR A 68 5.06 2.70 11.20
CA THR A 68 6.24 3.26 11.87
C THR A 68 7.51 2.51 11.44
N THR A 69 8.64 3.22 11.47
CA THR A 69 9.98 2.67 11.17
C THR A 69 10.90 2.77 12.38
N ASP A 70 11.83 1.83 12.51
CA ASP A 70 12.84 1.82 13.59
C ASP A 70 13.66 3.12 13.60
N ASP A 71 14.09 3.56 12.41
CA ASP A 71 14.83 4.81 12.22
C ASP A 71 14.05 5.84 11.42
N LYS A 72 14.38 7.12 11.58
CA LYS A 72 13.80 8.18 10.75
C LYS A 72 14.10 7.92 9.26
N ALA A 73 13.05 7.81 8.45
CA ALA A 73 13.13 7.47 7.03
C ALA A 73 12.28 8.41 6.16
N LYS A 74 12.65 8.48 4.88
CA LYS A 74 11.76 8.97 3.81
C LYS A 74 11.15 7.76 3.12
N VAL A 75 10.00 7.98 2.48
CA VAL A 75 9.23 6.92 1.86
C VAL A 75 8.90 7.31 0.43
N SER A 76 8.88 6.33 -0.46
CA SER A 76 8.28 6.48 -1.78
C SER A 76 7.43 5.27 -2.14
N ILE A 77 6.34 5.51 -2.85
CA ILE A 77 5.46 4.49 -3.38
C ILE A 77 5.43 4.62 -4.89
N ARG A 78 5.55 3.49 -5.58
CA ARG A 78 5.48 3.43 -7.04
C ARG A 78 4.59 2.29 -7.52
N SER A 79 3.75 2.57 -8.51
CA SER A 79 3.00 1.57 -9.27
C SER A 79 2.50 2.14 -10.57
N GLY A 80 3.03 1.71 -11.72
CA GLY A 80 2.58 2.20 -13.02
C GLY A 80 2.55 3.74 -13.09
N SER A 81 1.33 4.31 -13.06
CA SER A 81 1.03 5.74 -13.04
C SER A 81 1.10 6.42 -11.65
N ILE A 82 1.06 5.67 -10.57
CA ILE A 82 1.10 6.16 -9.18
C ILE A 82 2.56 6.37 -8.76
N TYR A 83 2.87 7.60 -8.34
CA TYR A 83 4.13 7.94 -7.69
C TYR A 83 3.89 8.92 -6.55
N VAL A 84 4.24 8.50 -5.33
CA VAL A 84 4.15 9.32 -4.12
C VAL A 84 5.50 9.28 -3.43
N LYS A 85 5.99 10.41 -2.90
CA LYS A 85 7.26 10.48 -2.17
C LYS A 85 7.19 11.51 -1.05
N THR A 86 7.73 11.16 0.10
CA THR A 86 7.92 12.10 1.22
C THR A 86 9.29 12.77 1.17
N THR A 87 9.35 14.00 1.64
CA THR A 87 10.60 14.79 1.71
C THR A 87 11.25 14.75 3.07
N ASP A 88 10.51 14.46 4.13
CA ASP A 88 11.00 14.56 5.50
C ASP A 88 11.34 13.19 6.08
N TYR A 89 12.37 13.17 6.94
CA TYR A 89 12.77 11.97 7.65
C TYR A 89 12.00 11.88 8.97
N THR A 90 10.94 11.07 8.99
CA THR A 90 10.09 10.81 10.15
C THR A 90 10.10 9.33 10.50
N ARG A 91 9.65 8.97 11.72
CA ARG A 91 9.44 7.57 12.10
C ARG A 91 8.06 7.12 11.67
N ASP A 92 7.06 7.91 12.03
CA ASP A 92 5.67 7.66 11.67
C ASP A 92 5.45 8.16 10.24
N GLN A 93 4.82 7.31 9.45
CA GLN A 93 4.58 7.50 8.03
C GLN A 93 3.09 7.40 7.78
N GLU A 94 2.56 8.41 7.10
CA GLU A 94 1.19 8.43 6.59
C GLU A 94 1.24 8.85 5.13
N LEU A 95 0.76 7.98 4.24
CA LEU A 95 0.75 8.23 2.81
C LEU A 95 -0.66 8.04 2.25
N ALA A 96 -1.20 9.10 1.67
CA ALA A 96 -2.44 9.04 0.89
C ALA A 96 -2.12 8.69 -0.57
N ILE A 97 -2.83 7.70 -1.11
CA ILE A 97 -2.75 7.27 -2.50
C ILE A 97 -4.13 7.48 -3.13
N ASN A 98 -4.13 8.12 -4.30
CA ASN A 98 -5.34 8.39 -5.06
C ASN A 98 -5.34 7.61 -6.37
N GLN A 99 -6.51 7.53 -7.02
CA GLN A 99 -6.67 6.93 -8.35
C GLN A 99 -6.33 5.44 -8.41
N LEU A 100 -6.66 4.71 -7.35
CA LEU A 100 -6.53 3.27 -7.31
C LEU A 100 -7.54 2.60 -8.25
N GLU A 101 -7.08 1.59 -8.99
CA GLU A 101 -7.93 0.65 -9.72
C GLU A 101 -8.45 -0.46 -8.78
N THR A 102 -9.21 -1.43 -9.30
CA THR A 102 -9.75 -2.54 -8.49
C THR A 102 -8.66 -3.34 -7.77
N THR A 103 -7.51 -3.56 -8.42
CA THR A 103 -6.34 -4.23 -7.85
C THR A 103 -5.10 -3.45 -8.24
N ASN A 104 -4.30 -3.06 -7.25
CA ASN A 104 -3.07 -2.28 -7.45
C ASN A 104 -1.91 -3.00 -6.77
N HIS A 105 -0.83 -3.19 -7.52
CA HIS A 105 0.43 -3.72 -7.01
C HIS A 105 1.44 -2.58 -6.87
N LEU A 106 1.76 -2.22 -5.64
CA LEU A 106 2.62 -1.10 -5.29
C LEU A 106 3.95 -1.60 -4.75
N ILE A 107 5.00 -0.80 -4.94
CA ILE A 107 6.28 -0.98 -4.26
C ILE A 107 6.46 0.21 -3.32
N LEU A 108 6.46 -0.09 -2.02
CA LEU A 108 6.84 0.84 -0.95
C LEU A 108 8.35 0.76 -0.75
N THR A 109 9.06 1.86 -0.90
CA THR A 109 10.49 1.95 -0.60
C THR A 109 10.71 2.90 0.56
N VAL A 110 11.41 2.42 1.59
CA VAL A 110 11.79 3.16 2.78
C VAL A 110 13.29 3.44 2.69
N THR A 111 13.68 4.70 2.76
CA THR A 111 15.08 5.15 2.72
C THR A 111 15.46 5.83 4.02
N THR A 112 16.37 5.23 4.77
CA THR A 112 16.88 5.79 6.03
C THR A 112 17.80 6.99 5.79
N LYS A 113 18.10 7.76 6.84
CA LYS A 113 19.09 8.85 6.76
C LYS A 113 20.49 8.38 6.36
N ALA A 114 20.82 7.12 6.64
CA ALA A 114 22.08 6.50 6.23
C ALA A 114 22.12 6.16 4.72
N GLY A 115 21.02 6.37 3.98
CA GLY A 115 20.92 6.07 2.55
C GLY A 115 20.54 4.61 2.25
N VAL A 116 20.37 3.78 3.28
CA VAL A 116 19.90 2.39 3.11
C VAL A 116 18.44 2.41 2.68
N SER A 117 18.14 1.72 1.58
CA SER A 117 16.79 1.62 1.02
C SER A 117 16.30 0.18 1.04
N THR A 118 15.11 -0.03 1.60
CA THR A 118 14.43 -1.34 1.66
C THR A 118 13.08 -1.22 0.96
N SER A 119 12.71 -2.23 0.17
CA SER A 119 11.47 -2.22 -0.62
C SER A 119 10.52 -3.34 -0.20
N TYR A 120 9.23 -3.00 -0.10
CA TYR A 120 8.14 -3.89 0.31
C TYR A 120 7.04 -3.90 -0.75
N PRO A 121 6.65 -5.09 -1.25
CA PRO A 121 5.51 -5.19 -2.15
C PRO A 121 4.20 -5.03 -1.36
N ILE A 122 3.29 -4.20 -1.85
CA ILE A 122 1.97 -3.98 -1.26
C ILE A 122 0.92 -4.25 -2.33
N THR A 123 -0.16 -4.95 -1.97
CA THR A 123 -1.32 -5.11 -2.83
C THR A 123 -2.54 -4.45 -2.18
N ILE A 124 -3.14 -3.48 -2.88
CA ILE A 124 -4.36 -2.81 -2.42
C ILE A 124 -5.50 -3.19 -3.37
N LYS A 125 -6.57 -3.72 -2.78
CA LYS A 125 -7.82 -4.00 -3.48
C LYS A 125 -8.84 -2.94 -3.11
N THR A 126 -9.52 -2.38 -4.11
CA THR A 126 -10.61 -1.42 -3.91
C THR A 126 -11.93 -2.06 -4.28
N ALA A 127 -13.03 -1.51 -3.76
CA ALA A 127 -14.35 -1.91 -4.19
C ALA A 127 -14.52 -1.60 -5.70
N PRO A 128 -15.13 -2.51 -6.48
CA PRO A 128 -15.37 -2.26 -7.89
C PRO A 128 -16.21 -0.99 -8.07
N LYS A 129 -15.82 -0.13 -9.01
CA LYS A 129 -16.58 1.08 -9.37
C LYS A 129 -18.05 0.70 -9.62
N SER A 130 -18.98 1.33 -8.89
CA SER A 130 -20.41 1.08 -9.06
C SER A 130 -20.81 1.34 -10.51
N LYS A 131 -21.36 0.32 -11.17
CA LYS A 131 -21.85 0.41 -12.56
C LYS A 131 -23.20 1.14 -12.66
N HIS A 132 -23.83 1.48 -11.54
CA HIS A 132 -25.13 2.14 -11.54
C HIS A 132 -24.96 3.65 -11.71
N LYS A 133 -25.06 4.10 -12.96
CA LYS A 133 -25.37 5.49 -13.28
C LYS A 133 -26.82 5.74 -12.83
N VAL A 134 -27.02 6.31 -11.64
CA VAL A 134 -28.34 6.79 -11.22
C VAL A 134 -28.67 7.99 -12.09
N VAL A 135 -29.32 7.74 -13.22
CA VAL A 135 -29.87 8.81 -14.05
C VAL A 135 -31.11 9.31 -13.33
N PRO A 136 -31.20 10.61 -12.97
CA PRO A 136 -32.43 11.14 -12.42
C PRO A 136 -33.54 10.92 -13.45
N ARG A 137 -34.52 10.10 -13.10
CA ARG A 137 -35.73 9.94 -13.89
C ARG A 137 -36.52 11.23 -13.74
N ILE A 138 -36.31 12.16 -14.67
CA ILE A 138 -37.19 13.32 -14.81
C ILE A 138 -38.51 12.76 -15.33
N THR A 139 -39.46 12.54 -14.43
CA THR A 139 -40.84 12.29 -14.81
C THR A 139 -41.36 13.61 -15.35
N GLU A 140 -41.41 13.74 -16.68
CA GLU A 140 -42.11 14.84 -17.33
C GLU A 140 -43.59 14.72 -16.98
N THR A 141 -44.02 15.36 -15.89
CA THR A 141 -45.43 15.69 -15.69
C THR A 141 -45.77 16.74 -16.72
N SER A 142 -46.26 16.30 -17.88
CA SER A 142 -46.94 17.18 -18.82
C SER A 142 -48.19 17.72 -18.13
N LEU A 143 -48.13 18.98 -17.70
CA LEU A 143 -49.32 19.74 -17.33
C LEU A 143 -50.09 19.99 -18.61
N SER A 144 -51.07 19.14 -18.92
CA SER A 144 -52.00 19.42 -20.01
C SER A 144 -52.81 20.66 -19.63
N SER A 145 -52.53 21.78 -20.30
CA SER A 145 -53.36 22.97 -20.20
C SER A 145 -54.69 22.67 -20.90
N SER A 146 -55.67 22.22 -20.12
CA SER A 146 -57.06 22.18 -20.57
C SER A 146 -57.60 23.61 -20.59
N ARG A 147 -57.34 24.34 -21.69
CA ARG A 147 -58.01 25.61 -21.94
C ARG A 147 -59.34 25.32 -22.61
N ARG A 148 -60.39 25.32 -21.78
CA ARG A 148 -61.81 25.35 -22.17
C ARG A 148 -62.01 26.43 -23.25
N THR A 149 -62.47 26.01 -24.42
CA THR A 149 -63.18 26.88 -25.37
C THR A 149 -64.58 27.07 -24.82
N ASP A 150 -64.85 28.22 -24.22
CA ASP A 150 -66.22 28.69 -24.01
C ASP A 150 -66.57 29.73 -25.08
N SER A 151 -67.83 29.65 -25.49
CA SER A 151 -68.48 30.15 -26.70
C SER A 151 -68.48 31.67 -26.92
#